data_AF-A0A969XJJ4-F1
#
_entry.id   AF-A0A969XJJ4-F1
#
_cell.length_a   1.000
_cell.length_b   1.000
_cell.length_c   1.000
_cell.angle_alpha   90.00
_cell.angle_beta   90.00
_cell.angle_gamma   90.00
#
_symmetry.space_group_name_H-M   'P 1'
#
loop_
_entity.id
_entity.type
_entity.pdbx_description
1 polymer ?
#
loop_
_entity_poly.entity_id
_entity_poly.type
_entity_poly.pdbx_seq_one_letter_code
_entity_poly.pdbx_strand_id
1 'polypeptide(L)'
;LGWLFRHIYYPLEATLGALLAFFVIGAAYRAFRIRSVEAAILLASTLLTLVVQLPVIGTLVPYLAALRVWLYAVPVTAGVRGILLGVALGTILTSLRVLLAVDIPYATD
;
A
#
# COMPACT_ATOMS: atom_id res chain seq x y z
N LEU A 1 -0.79 13.49 27.38
CA LEU A 1 -0.87 13.20 25.93
C LEU A 1 -1.48 11.84 25.57
N GLY A 2 -1.31 10.77 26.37
CA GLY A 2 -1.80 9.42 25.99
C GLY A 2 -3.31 9.28 25.77
N TRP A 3 -4.14 10.08 26.44
CA TRP A 3 -5.59 10.06 26.25
C TRP A 3 -5.99 10.59 24.87
N LEU A 4 -5.43 11.72 24.43
CA LEU A 4 -5.67 12.33 23.12
C LEU A 4 -5.24 11.39 21.98
N PHE A 5 -4.06 10.77 22.11
CA PHE A 5 -3.56 9.82 21.12
C PHE A 5 -4.48 8.60 20.97
N ARG A 6 -4.95 8.05 22.09
CA ARG A 6 -5.78 6.84 22.08
C ARG A 6 -7.22 7.08 21.63
N HIS A 7 -7.80 8.25 21.91
CA HIS A 7 -9.22 8.51 21.65
C HIS A 7 -9.48 9.39 20.43
N ILE A 8 -8.46 10.08 19.90
CA ILE A 8 -8.61 10.93 18.71
C ILE A 8 -7.74 10.39 17.58
N TYR A 9 -6.44 10.25 17.82
CA TYR A 9 -5.51 9.86 16.75
C TYR A 9 -5.72 8.41 16.28
N TYR A 10 -5.77 7.47 17.22
CA TYR A 10 -5.97 6.05 16.92
C TYR A 10 -7.26 5.74 16.12
N PRO A 11 -8.45 6.25 16.48
CA PRO A 11 -9.65 6.01 15.67
C PRO A 11 -9.61 6.70 14.30
N LEU A 12 -8.96 7.86 14.16
CA LEU A 12 -8.78 8.52 12.86
C LEU A 12 -7.90 7.70 11.91
N GLU A 13 -6.79 7.16 12.41
CA GLU A 13 -5.96 6.25 11.61
C GLU A 13 -6.73 4.98 11.23
N ALA A 14 -7.54 4.44 12.14
CA ALA A 14 -8.33 3.25 11.87
C ALA A 14 -9.40 3.47 10.78
N THR A 15 -10.10 4.62 10.78
CA THR A 15 -11.11 4.92 9.75
C THR A 15 -10.47 5.18 8.37
N LEU A 16 -9.35 5.89 8.32
CA LEU A 16 -8.57 6.06 7.08
C LEU A 16 -8.02 4.73 6.58
N GLY A 17 -7.49 3.89 7.48
CA GLY A 17 -7.03 2.55 7.17
C GLY A 17 -8.15 1.65 6.62
N ALA A 18 -9.35 1.72 7.20
CA ALA A 18 -10.52 0.99 6.72
C ALA A 18 -10.94 1.44 5.31
N LEU A 19 -10.95 2.75 5.04
CA LEU A 19 -11.24 3.29 3.71
C LEU A 19 -10.19 2.82 2.68
N LEU A 20 -8.90 2.93 3.01
CA LEU A 20 -7.82 2.45 2.15
C LEU A 20 -7.95 0.96 1.87
N ALA A 21 -8.24 0.15 2.89
CA ALA A 21 -8.47 -1.28 2.72
C ALA A 21 -9.64 -1.55 1.76
N PHE A 22 -10.77 -0.84 1.92
CA PHE A 22 -11.91 -0.95 1.01
C PHE A 22 -11.55 -0.58 -0.44
N PHE A 23 -10.83 0.52 -0.65
CA PHE A 23 -10.37 0.94 -1.97
C PHE A 23 -9.38 -0.05 -2.60
N VAL A 24 -8.43 -0.57 -1.81
CA VAL A 24 -7.45 -1.57 -2.26
C VAL A 24 -8.17 -2.86 -2.67
N ILE A 25 -9.14 -3.32 -1.89
CA ILE A 25 -9.94 -4.50 -2.23
C ILE A 25 -10.74 -4.25 -3.53
N GLY A 26 -11.38 -3.08 -3.67
CA GLY A 26 -12.08 -2.71 -4.89
C GLY A 26 -11.18 -2.64 -6.13
N ALA A 27 -9.99 -2.07 -5.98
CA ALA A 27 -8.97 -2.00 -7.03
C ALA A 27 -8.43 -3.40 -7.40
N ALA A 28 -8.15 -4.24 -6.40
CA ALA A 28 -7.69 -5.61 -6.59
C ALA A 28 -8.76 -6.46 -7.29
N TYR A 29 -10.03 -6.33 -6.88
CA TYR A 29 -11.14 -6.99 -7.55
C TYR A 29 -11.25 -6.57 -9.03
N ARG A 30 -11.14 -5.26 -9.31
CA ARG A 30 -11.12 -4.76 -10.69
C ARG A 30 -9.92 -5.29 -11.47
N ALA A 31 -8.73 -5.34 -10.86
CA ALA A 31 -7.51 -5.85 -11.49
C ALA A 31 -7.61 -7.34 -11.83
N PHE A 32 -8.21 -8.15 -10.96
CA PHE A 32 -8.41 -9.59 -11.21
C PHE A 32 -9.59 -9.91 -12.13
N ARG A 33 -10.57 -9.01 -12.27
CA ARG A 33 -11.71 -9.20 -13.18
C ARG A 33 -11.34 -8.98 -14.65
N ILE A 34 -10.31 -8.19 -14.94
CA ILE A 34 -9.78 -8.05 -16.29
C ILE A 34 -9.16 -9.40 -16.67
N ARG A 35 -9.79 -10.14 -17.59
CA ARG A 35 -9.31 -11.45 -18.08
C ARG A 35 -8.08 -11.32 -18.98
N SER A 36 -7.05 -10.64 -18.50
CA SER A 36 -5.79 -10.48 -19.21
C SER A 36 -4.70 -11.38 -18.63
N VAL A 37 -3.67 -11.62 -19.45
CA VAL A 37 -2.48 -12.38 -19.03
C VAL A 37 -1.80 -11.70 -17.84
N GLU A 38 -1.86 -10.36 -17.75
CA GLU A 38 -1.28 -9.63 -16.60
C GLU A 38 -1.99 -9.96 -15.28
N ALA A 39 -3.33 -10.06 -15.29
CA ALA A 39 -4.09 -10.42 -14.09
C ALA A 39 -3.73 -11.84 -13.61
N ALA A 40 -3.49 -12.78 -14.53
CA ALA A 40 -3.06 -14.14 -14.19
C ALA A 40 -1.65 -14.16 -13.56
N ILE A 41 -0.71 -13.36 -14.10
CA ILE A 41 0.64 -13.21 -13.54
C ILE A 41 0.58 -12.57 -12.15
N LEU A 42 -0.24 -11.55 -11.96
CA LEU A 42 -0.47 -10.92 -10.66
C LEU A 42 -1.06 -11.90 -9.64
N LEU A 43 -2.03 -12.71 -10.05
CA LEU A 43 -2.65 -13.70 -9.17
C LEU A 43 -1.65 -14.79 -8.78
N ALA A 44 -0.89 -15.31 -9.74
CA ALA A 44 0.15 -16.32 -9.49
C ALA A 44 1.26 -15.78 -8.57
N SER A 45 1.76 -14.56 -8.82
CA SER A 45 2.77 -13.93 -7.96
C SER A 45 2.25 -13.67 -6.55
N THR A 46 1.02 -13.18 -6.42
CA THR A 46 0.37 -12.98 -5.11
C THR A 46 0.25 -14.30 -4.35
N LEU A 47 -0.24 -15.36 -5.00
CA LEU A 47 -0.37 -16.68 -4.40
C LEU A 47 0.98 -17.23 -3.92
N LEU A 48 2.03 -17.09 -4.73
CA LEU A 48 3.39 -17.48 -4.36
C LEU A 48 3.89 -16.71 -3.14
N THR A 49 3.70 -15.39 -3.09
CA THR A 49 4.14 -14.59 -1.92
C THR A 49 3.37 -14.94 -0.65
N LEU A 50 2.07 -15.25 -0.74
CA LEU A 50 1.28 -15.71 0.41
C LEU A 50 1.84 -17.02 0.98
N VAL A 51 2.21 -17.96 0.11
CA VAL A 51 2.83 -19.23 0.53
C VAL A 51 4.18 -18.95 1.22
N VAL A 52 5.06 -18.16 0.60
CA VAL A 52 6.39 -17.80 1.16
C VAL A 52 6.29 -17.13 2.54
N GLN A 53 5.18 -16.44 2.83
CA GLN A 53 4.98 -15.74 4.10
C GLN A 53 4.63 -16.67 5.28
N LEU A 54 4.26 -17.93 5.02
CA LEU A 54 3.91 -18.87 6.09
C LEU A 54 5.13 -19.24 6.96
N PRO A 55 5.04 -19.14 8.30
CA PRO A 55 6.18 -19.43 9.20
C PRO A 55 6.63 -20.89 9.13
N VAL A 56 5.72 -21.80 8.79
CA VAL A 56 5.97 -23.25 8.64
C VAL A 56 6.97 -23.55 7.50
N ILE A 57 7.06 -22.69 6.49
CA ILE A 57 7.98 -22.92 5.36
C ILE A 57 9.42 -22.62 5.74
N GLY A 58 9.64 -21.66 6.66
CA GLY A 58 10.99 -21.29 7.10
C GLY A 58 11.69 -22.39 7.91
N THR A 59 10.94 -23.27 8.57
CA THR A 59 11.50 -24.38 9.37
C THR A 59 11.74 -25.63 8.54
N LEU A 60 10.96 -25.86 7.46
CA LEU A 60 11.08 -27.04 6.61
C LEU A 60 12.16 -26.90 5.52
N VAL A 61 12.37 -25.70 5.00
CA VAL A 61 13.32 -25.46 3.89
C VAL A 61 14.14 -24.18 4.16
N PRO A 62 15.37 -24.29 4.72
CA PRO A 62 16.17 -23.13 5.10
C PRO A 62 16.56 -22.23 3.90
N TYR A 63 16.66 -22.80 2.69
CA TYR A 63 16.93 -22.01 1.47
C TYR A 63 15.79 -21.04 1.12
N LEU A 64 14.53 -21.42 1.36
CA LEU A 64 13.38 -20.54 1.14
C LEU A 64 13.31 -19.40 2.16
N ALA A 65 13.83 -19.61 3.38
CA ALA A 65 13.95 -18.54 4.36
C ALA A 65 14.90 -17.42 3.89
N ALA A 66 16.05 -17.78 3.29
CA ALA A 66 16.99 -16.80 2.74
C ALA A 66 16.38 -16.01 1.56
N LEU A 67 15.67 -16.70 0.66
CA LEU A 67 14.96 -16.07 -0.45
C LEU A 67 13.89 -15.09 0.04
N ARG A 68 13.13 -15.47 1.08
CA ARG A 68 12.14 -14.60 1.74
C ARG A 68 12.80 -13.33 2.27
N VAL A 69 13.89 -13.46 3.03
CA VAL A 69 14.60 -12.31 3.61
C VAL A 69 15.08 -11.37 2.50
N TRP A 70 15.69 -11.90 1.43
CA TRP A 70 16.12 -11.09 0.30
C TRP A 70 14.97 -10.37 -0.41
N LEU A 71 13.85 -11.07 -0.66
CA LEU A 71 12.65 -10.52 -1.30
C LEU A 71 12.09 -9.33 -0.52
N TYR A 72 11.97 -9.47 0.81
CA TYR A 72 11.49 -8.38 1.65
C TYR A 72 12.51 -7.25 1.78
N ALA A 73 13.79 -7.59 1.95
CA ALA A 73 14.85 -6.63 2.20
C ALA A 73 15.17 -5.74 0.99
N VAL A 74 15.09 -6.28 -0.23
CA VAL A 74 15.52 -5.57 -1.45
C VAL A 74 14.31 -5.08 -2.27
N PRO A 75 13.55 -5.93 -3.02
CA PRO A 75 12.42 -5.46 -3.82
C PRO A 75 11.32 -4.75 -3.04
N VAL A 76 10.85 -5.34 -1.93
CA VAL A 76 9.69 -4.83 -1.20
C VAL A 76 10.03 -3.50 -0.53
N THR A 77 11.18 -3.39 0.16
CA THR A 77 11.57 -2.11 0.76
C THR A 77 11.83 -1.02 -0.29
N ALA A 78 12.42 -1.37 -1.43
CA ALA A 78 12.62 -0.42 -2.53
C ALA A 78 11.27 0.09 -3.07
N GLY A 79 10.30 -0.80 -3.27
CA GLY A 79 8.95 -0.44 -3.71
C GLY A 79 8.23 0.47 -2.71
N VAL A 80 8.25 0.14 -1.42
CA VAL A 80 7.64 0.98 -0.36
C VAL A 80 8.29 2.35 -0.32
N ARG A 81 9.63 2.43 -0.42
CA ARG A 81 10.35 3.72 -0.49
C ARG A 81 9.94 4.53 -1.72
N GLY A 82 9.80 3.90 -2.88
CA GLY A 82 9.31 4.55 -4.10
C GLY A 82 7.90 5.12 -3.92
N ILE A 83 6.98 4.36 -3.31
CA ILE A 83 5.63 4.82 -3.00
C ILE A 83 5.67 6.02 -2.06
N LEU A 84 6.47 5.97 -0.98
CA LEU A 84 6.59 7.08 -0.03
C LEU A 84 7.10 8.36 -0.70
N LEU A 85 8.12 8.25 -1.57
CA LEU A 85 8.62 9.38 -2.34
C LEU A 85 7.56 9.93 -3.30
N GLY A 86 6.84 9.05 -3.99
CA GLY A 86 5.74 9.45 -4.88
C GLY A 86 4.62 10.18 -4.14
N VAL A 87 4.21 9.66 -2.97
CA VAL A 87 3.21 10.30 -2.11
C VAL A 87 3.71 11.66 -1.63
N ALA A 88 4.96 11.76 -1.16
CA ALA A 88 5.53 13.03 -0.71
C ALA A 88 5.57 14.09 -1.82
N LEU A 89 5.97 13.72 -3.03
CA LEU A 89 5.96 14.64 -4.17
C LEU A 89 4.53 15.02 -4.56
N GLY A 90 3.60 14.06 -4.53
CA GLY A 90 2.18 14.32 -4.80
C GLY A 90 1.58 15.32 -3.82
N THR A 91 1.85 15.16 -2.52
CA THR A 91 1.35 16.10 -1.50
C THR A 91 1.95 17.48 -1.68
N ILE A 92 3.26 17.60 -1.92
CA ILE A 92 3.92 18.88 -2.21
C ILE A 92 3.28 19.58 -3.41
N LEU A 93 3.03 18.84 -4.50
CA LEU A 93 2.38 19.40 -5.69
C LEU A 93 0.97 19.89 -5.40
N THR A 94 0.16 19.11 -4.67
CA THR A 94 -1.19 19.54 -4.29
C THR A 94 -1.17 20.79 -3.40
N SER A 95 -0.26 20.85 -2.42
CA SER A 95 -0.09 22.04 -1.58
C SER A 95 0.33 23.26 -2.41
N LEU A 96 1.23 23.11 -3.37
CA LEU A 96 1.68 24.20 -4.23
C LEU A 96 0.54 24.74 -5.11
N ARG A 97 -0.29 23.87 -5.69
CA ARG A 97 -1.42 24.31 -6.52
C ARG A 97 -2.45 25.12 -5.72
N VAL A 98 -2.71 24.72 -4.48
CA VAL A 98 -3.58 25.46 -3.56
C VAL A 98 -2.95 26.83 -3.21
N LEU A 99 -1.66 26.87 -2.90
CA LEU A 99 -0.98 28.14 -2.56
C LEU A 99 -0.89 29.12 -3.74
N LEU A 100 -0.70 28.62 -4.96
CA LEU A 100 -0.68 29.42 -6.17
C LEU A 100 -2.10 29.82 -6.66
N ALA A 101 -3.14 29.52 -5.86
CA ALA A 101 -4.54 29.78 -6.19
C ALA A 101 -4.96 29.21 -7.56
N VAL A 102 -4.30 28.15 -8.02
CA VAL A 102 -4.68 27.42 -9.24
C VAL A 102 -5.92 26.57 -8.96
N ASP A 103 -5.95 25.93 -7.79
CA ASP A 103 -7.12 25.20 -7.29
C ASP A 103 -7.79 26.06 -6.22
N ILE A 104 -8.85 26.79 -6.58
CA ILE A 104 -9.65 27.61 -5.66
C ILE A 104 -10.86 26.76 -5.23
N PRO A 105 -10.86 26.14 -4.03
CA PRO A 105 -11.87 25.15 -3.67
C PRO A 105 -13.28 25.71 -3.44
N TYR A 106 -13.45 27.04 -3.44
CA TYR A 106 -14.70 27.72 -3.09
C TYR A 106 -15.23 28.65 -4.20
N ALA A 107 -14.61 28.70 -5.38
CA ALA A 107 -15.04 29.58 -6.46
C ALA A 107 -15.97 28.88 -7.47
N THR A 108 -17.12 28.38 -6.99
CA THR A 108 -18.37 28.19 -7.75
C THR A 108 -19.47 27.82 -6.76
N ASP A 109 -19.99 28.83 -6.05
CA ASP A 109 -21.38 29.28 -6.05
C ASP A 109 -21.49 30.58 -5.23
#